data_AF-A0A0S4JL51-F1
#
_entry.id   AF-A0A0S4JL51-F1
#
_cell.length_a   1.000
_cell.length_b   1.000
_cell.length_c   1.000
_cell.angle_alpha   90.00
_cell.angle_beta   90.00
_cell.angle_gamma   90.00
#
_symmetry.space_group_name_H-M   'P 1'
#
loop_
_entity.id
_entity.type
_entity.pdbx_description
1 polymer ?
#
loop_
_entity_poly.entity_id
_entity_poly.type
_entity_poly.pdbx_seq_one_letter_code
_entity_poly.pdbx_strand_id
1 'polypeptide(L)'
;FLYFIGHRIVKEEGIVATHVYSHHQKHITILDGNNLTAYCGGCDIAVGRFDDATKPVFYNDELEGRYDTSLCCGGTKNDGKAFTLQEFSSGEPRLPWQDIQVRIDRQAALEIVVTFEHFFRIAVSEQFPNNDLRTLPALRYAPVGSPETNAVVQIVHTRDRWYGFEEFVVQLIGKATESIYIEQQYFQGYVSDLTINNLQNRVPFAIVEKIKERDDPAFYVHVVLPLIPDCFLKLDNAVTKHILLRFPHICSSASSFTVYRAPLKTKMETLSTIRSSCTAKP
;
A
#
# COMPACT_ATOMS: atom_id res chain seq x y z
N PHE A 1 -22.31 1.64 21.29
CA PHE A 1 -21.21 1.91 20.34
C PHE A 1 -20.78 0.58 19.73
N LEU A 2 -21.56 0.10 18.75
CA LEU A 2 -21.36 -1.21 18.10
C LEU A 2 -21.59 -1.01 16.59
N TYR A 3 -21.05 -1.95 15.81
CA TYR A 3 -21.15 -2.10 14.36
C TYR A 3 -20.25 -1.22 13.54
N PHE A 4 -19.01 -1.63 13.26
CA PHE A 4 -18.37 -1.34 11.97
C PHE A 4 -17.27 -2.36 11.61
N ILE A 5 -17.62 -3.63 11.57
CA ILE A 5 -16.96 -4.64 10.71
C ILE A 5 -18.00 -5.26 9.73
N GLY A 6 -19.12 -4.55 9.51
CA GLY A 6 -19.98 -4.74 8.35
C GLY A 6 -19.97 -3.46 7.53
N HIS A 7 -19.31 -3.47 6.37
CA HIS A 7 -19.25 -2.31 5.47
C HIS A 7 -20.57 -2.06 4.71
N ARG A 8 -21.71 -2.04 5.41
CA ARG A 8 -23.00 -1.66 4.80
C ARG A 8 -23.10 -0.14 4.72
N ILE A 9 -23.11 0.40 3.50
CA ILE A 9 -23.58 1.77 3.24
C ILE A 9 -25.11 1.70 3.21
N VAL A 10 -25.77 2.30 4.19
CA VAL A 10 -27.22 2.54 4.14
C VAL A 10 -27.41 3.99 3.71
N LYS A 11 -27.91 4.19 2.48
CA LYS A 11 -28.57 5.45 2.09
C LYS A 11 -30.07 5.27 2.26
N GLU A 12 -30.78 6.36 2.58
CA GLU A 12 -32.24 6.40 2.77
C GLU A 12 -33.07 5.88 1.57
N GLU A 13 -32.45 5.64 0.41
CA GLU A 13 -33.15 5.23 -0.82
C GLU A 13 -32.72 3.85 -1.38
N GLY A 14 -31.99 3.03 -0.62
CA GLY A 14 -31.70 1.64 -1.00
C GLY A 14 -30.24 1.20 -0.87
N ILE A 15 -30.06 -0.13 -0.86
CA ILE A 15 -28.78 -0.81 -0.63
C ILE A 15 -27.89 -0.68 -1.88
N VAL A 16 -26.97 0.28 -1.87
CA VAL A 16 -25.90 0.38 -2.87
C VAL A 16 -24.70 -0.42 -2.34
N ALA A 17 -24.67 -1.71 -2.69
CA ALA A 17 -23.60 -2.68 -2.42
C ALA A 17 -23.20 -2.87 -0.95
N THR A 18 -23.34 -4.10 -0.46
CA THR A 18 -23.11 -4.42 0.95
C THR A 18 -21.67 -4.34 1.41
N HIS A 19 -20.64 -4.37 0.54
CA HIS A 19 -19.20 -4.40 0.91
C HIS A 19 -18.32 -3.66 -0.12
N VAL A 20 -17.95 -2.39 0.12
CA VAL A 20 -16.99 -1.62 -0.74
C VAL A 20 -15.62 -1.39 -0.10
N TYR A 21 -15.40 -1.93 1.10
CA TYR A 21 -14.14 -1.84 1.82
C TYR A 21 -13.74 -3.23 2.34
N SER A 22 -12.46 -3.40 2.66
CA SER A 22 -11.88 -4.65 3.14
C SER A 22 -11.00 -4.44 4.38
N HIS A 23 -10.80 -5.51 5.13
CA HIS A 23 -9.67 -5.57 6.06
C HIS A 23 -8.39 -5.73 5.25
N HIS A 24 -7.63 -4.65 5.11
CA HIS A 24 -6.43 -4.62 4.26
C HIS A 24 -5.11 -4.74 5.06
N GLN A 25 -5.19 -4.89 6.38
CA GLN A 25 -4.04 -5.09 7.25
C GLN A 25 -3.44 -6.47 7.04
N LYS A 26 -2.11 -6.53 6.88
CA LYS A 26 -1.36 -7.77 6.67
C LYS A 26 -0.30 -7.84 7.75
N HIS A 27 -0.50 -8.72 8.71
CA HIS A 27 0.47 -8.94 9.75
C HIS A 27 0.47 -10.38 10.25
N ILE A 28 1.64 -10.84 10.69
CA ILE A 28 1.85 -12.15 11.31
C ILE A 28 2.59 -11.89 12.61
N THR A 29 2.15 -12.50 13.70
CA THR A 29 2.87 -12.51 14.96
C THR A 29 3.32 -13.93 15.26
N ILE A 30 4.60 -14.09 15.59
CA ILE A 30 5.21 -15.37 15.97
C ILE A 30 5.71 -15.25 17.41
N LEU A 31 5.28 -16.19 18.25
CA LEU A 31 5.81 -16.40 19.58
C LEU A 31 6.63 -17.70 19.57
N ASP A 32 7.95 -17.57 19.60
CA ASP A 32 8.88 -18.70 19.67
C ASP A 32 9.54 -18.73 21.06
N GLY A 33 9.04 -19.61 21.93
CA GLY A 33 9.38 -19.61 23.35
C GLY A 33 9.08 -18.26 24.01
N ASN A 34 10.14 -17.54 24.39
CA ASN A 34 10.05 -16.19 24.96
C ASN A 34 10.40 -15.09 23.94
N ASN A 35 10.41 -15.37 22.63
CA ASN A 35 10.70 -14.38 21.60
C ASN A 35 9.43 -14.00 20.84
N LEU A 36 8.96 -12.76 21.00
CA LEU A 36 7.82 -12.21 20.28
C LEU A 36 8.30 -11.36 19.11
N THR A 37 7.91 -11.77 17.91
CA THR A 37 8.20 -11.07 16.67
C THR A 37 6.90 -10.86 15.90
N ALA A 38 6.81 -9.74 15.18
CA ALA A 38 5.71 -9.43 14.30
C ALA A 38 6.25 -8.99 12.94
N TYR A 39 5.51 -9.30 11.89
CA TYR A 39 5.78 -8.86 10.53
C TYR A 39 4.56 -8.07 10.06
N CYS A 40 4.75 -6.90 9.47
CA CYS A 40 3.66 -6.15 8.84
C CYS A 40 4.14 -5.38 7.61
N GLY A 41 3.25 -5.08 6.67
CA GLY A 41 3.61 -4.41 5.41
C GLY A 41 2.56 -4.64 4.33
N GLY A 42 2.99 -4.60 3.05
CA GLY A 42 2.11 -4.79 1.90
C GLY A 42 1.93 -6.25 1.47
N CYS A 43 2.75 -7.17 1.99
CA CYS A 43 2.82 -8.54 1.50
C CYS A 43 1.80 -9.47 2.20
N ASP A 44 0.83 -9.99 1.44
CA ASP A 44 -0.01 -11.12 1.88
C ASP A 44 0.78 -12.44 1.85
N ILE A 45 0.40 -13.41 2.71
CA ILE A 45 0.69 -14.81 2.42
C ILE A 45 -0.29 -15.28 1.34
N ALA A 46 0.05 -15.03 0.08
CA ALA A 46 -0.79 -15.37 -1.05
C ALA A 46 0.03 -15.65 -2.32
N VAL A 47 -0.64 -16.27 -3.29
CA VAL A 47 -0.13 -16.49 -4.65
C VAL A 47 0.36 -15.18 -5.26
N GLY A 48 1.53 -15.19 -5.90
CA GLY A 48 2.06 -14.06 -6.65
C GLY A 48 2.90 -13.10 -5.85
N ARG A 49 3.06 -13.31 -4.53
CA ARG A 49 3.77 -12.39 -3.64
C ARG A 49 5.24 -12.73 -3.44
N PHE A 50 5.64 -13.98 -3.70
CA PHE A 50 7.04 -14.39 -3.62
C PHE A 50 7.82 -13.84 -4.80
N ASP A 51 8.88 -13.09 -4.50
CA ASP A 51 9.82 -12.55 -5.48
C ASP A 51 11.19 -12.31 -4.83
N ASP A 52 12.18 -11.97 -5.65
CA ASP A 52 13.50 -11.54 -5.21
C ASP A 52 13.96 -10.23 -5.88
N ALA A 53 15.21 -9.85 -5.64
CA ALA A 53 15.79 -8.63 -6.21
C ALA A 53 15.99 -8.71 -7.74
N THR A 54 16.09 -9.92 -8.31
CA THR A 54 16.35 -10.14 -9.73
C THR A 54 15.10 -9.96 -10.59
N LYS A 55 13.91 -10.17 -10.01
CA LYS A 55 12.60 -9.95 -10.65
C LYS A 55 12.51 -10.52 -12.08
N PRO A 56 12.83 -11.81 -12.28
CA PRO A 56 12.87 -12.38 -13.62
C PRO A 56 11.47 -12.44 -14.20
N VAL A 57 11.32 -12.00 -15.44
CA VAL A 57 10.04 -11.97 -16.16
C VAL A 57 9.80 -13.26 -16.94
N PHE A 58 10.84 -13.78 -17.59
CA PHE A 58 10.77 -14.97 -18.43
C PHE A 58 11.45 -16.15 -17.76
N TYR A 59 10.90 -17.33 -17.98
CA TYR A 59 11.46 -18.58 -17.50
C TYR A 59 12.84 -18.87 -18.11
N ASN A 60 13.70 -19.49 -17.30
CA ASN A 60 14.86 -20.23 -17.74
C ASN A 60 15.08 -21.40 -16.78
N ASP A 61 15.87 -22.39 -17.19
CA ASP A 61 16.07 -23.64 -16.44
C ASP A 61 16.68 -23.44 -15.04
N GLU A 62 17.38 -22.31 -14.79
CA GLU A 62 17.91 -21.99 -13.46
C GLU A 62 16.83 -21.54 -12.46
N LEU A 63 15.60 -21.28 -12.95
CA LEU A 63 14.47 -20.79 -12.15
C LEU A 63 13.41 -21.87 -11.87
N GLU A 64 13.68 -23.13 -12.23
CA GLU A 64 12.77 -24.25 -12.00
C GLU A 64 12.32 -24.33 -10.54
N GLY A 65 10.99 -24.41 -10.32
CA GLY A 65 10.37 -24.51 -9.00
C GLY A 65 10.37 -23.23 -8.15
N ARG A 66 11.07 -22.17 -8.56
CA ARG A 66 11.29 -20.99 -7.72
C ARG A 66 10.11 -20.02 -7.71
N TYR A 67 9.39 -19.93 -8.82
CA TYR A 67 8.36 -18.90 -9.04
C TYR A 67 7.00 -19.48 -9.44
N ASP A 68 6.73 -20.74 -9.11
CA ASP A 68 5.52 -21.48 -9.51
C ASP A 68 4.21 -20.88 -8.96
N THR A 69 4.32 -20.05 -7.93
CA THR A 69 3.18 -19.30 -7.39
C THR A 69 2.98 -17.95 -8.07
N SER A 70 3.74 -17.60 -9.11
CA SER A 70 3.65 -16.28 -9.75
C SER A 70 2.32 -16.07 -10.47
N LEU A 71 1.94 -14.80 -10.57
CA LEU A 71 0.90 -14.39 -11.51
C LEU A 71 1.53 -14.19 -12.89
N CYS A 72 0.91 -14.73 -13.93
CA CYS A 72 1.32 -14.49 -15.32
C CYS A 72 0.45 -13.39 -15.96
N CYS A 73 0.86 -12.89 -17.13
CA CYS A 73 0.10 -11.91 -17.90
C CYS A 73 -1.38 -12.33 -18.04
N GLY A 74 -2.30 -11.44 -17.63
CA GLY A 74 -3.74 -11.70 -17.57
C GLY A 74 -4.25 -12.12 -16.19
N GLY A 75 -3.36 -12.37 -15.24
CA GLY A 75 -3.67 -12.73 -13.85
C GLY A 75 -4.49 -14.01 -13.73
N THR A 76 -4.98 -14.27 -12.52
CA THR A 76 -6.06 -15.22 -12.27
C THR A 76 -7.40 -14.60 -12.66
N LYS A 77 -8.25 -15.33 -13.38
CA LYS A 77 -9.64 -14.85 -13.54
C LYS A 77 -10.28 -14.73 -12.15
N ASN A 78 -10.93 -13.61 -11.85
CA ASN A 78 -11.72 -13.47 -10.63
C ASN A 78 -13.08 -14.17 -10.81
N ASP A 79 -13.04 -15.44 -11.22
CA ASP A 79 -14.19 -16.28 -11.55
C ASP A 79 -14.58 -17.21 -10.40
N GLY A 80 -14.01 -16.97 -9.21
CA GLY A 80 -14.25 -17.76 -7.99
C GLY A 80 -13.60 -19.13 -8.01
N LYS A 81 -12.81 -19.48 -9.04
CA LYS A 81 -12.08 -20.73 -9.07
C LYS A 81 -10.83 -20.63 -8.19
N ALA A 82 -10.51 -21.73 -7.53
CA ALA A 82 -9.25 -21.84 -6.80
C ALA A 82 -8.08 -21.58 -7.77
N PHE A 83 -7.08 -20.84 -7.28
CA PHE A 83 -5.83 -20.72 -8.01
C PHE A 83 -5.24 -22.12 -8.22
N THR A 84 -4.81 -22.38 -9.46
CA THR A 84 -4.01 -23.55 -9.79
C THR A 84 -2.61 -23.06 -10.07
N LEU A 85 -1.60 -23.74 -9.51
CA LEU A 85 -0.19 -23.44 -9.81
C LEU A 85 -0.03 -23.44 -11.33
N GLN A 86 0.39 -22.31 -11.88
CA GLN A 86 0.78 -22.24 -13.28
C GLN A 86 2.27 -22.57 -13.33
N GLU A 87 2.65 -23.58 -14.09
CA GLU A 87 4.05 -23.88 -14.30
C GLU A 87 4.71 -22.67 -14.98
N PHE A 88 5.66 -22.05 -14.28
CA PHE A 88 6.41 -20.93 -14.81
C PHE A 88 7.17 -21.33 -16.09
N SER A 89 7.51 -22.62 -16.23
CA SER A 89 8.09 -23.24 -17.43
C SER A 89 7.19 -23.17 -18.69
N SER A 90 5.92 -22.79 -18.57
CA SER A 90 5.02 -22.59 -19.73
C SER A 90 5.49 -21.49 -20.69
N GLY A 91 6.41 -20.61 -20.25
CA GLY A 91 7.01 -19.56 -21.08
C GLY A 91 6.23 -18.24 -21.09
N GLU A 92 5.07 -18.18 -20.47
CA GLU A 92 4.31 -16.93 -20.29
C GLU A 92 5.08 -15.97 -19.36
N PRO A 93 5.15 -14.66 -19.70
CA PRO A 93 5.79 -13.68 -18.83
C PRO A 93 5.04 -13.58 -17.50
N ARG A 94 5.78 -13.80 -16.40
CA ARG A 94 5.25 -13.55 -15.06
C ARG A 94 5.21 -12.03 -14.78
N LEU A 95 4.41 -11.66 -13.78
CA LEU A 95 4.35 -10.33 -13.22
C LEU A 95 5.19 -10.30 -11.93
N PRO A 96 6.38 -9.67 -11.94
CA PRO A 96 7.15 -9.48 -10.73
C PRO A 96 6.39 -8.66 -9.68
N TRP A 97 6.63 -8.99 -8.42
CA TRP A 97 6.06 -8.39 -7.24
C TRP A 97 7.13 -7.58 -6.50
N GLN A 98 6.93 -6.27 -6.44
CA GLN A 98 7.72 -5.36 -5.62
C GLN A 98 6.88 -4.97 -4.41
N ASP A 99 7.40 -5.21 -3.22
CA ASP A 99 6.69 -4.92 -1.97
C ASP A 99 7.67 -4.72 -0.82
N ILE A 100 7.15 -4.17 0.28
CA ILE A 100 7.92 -3.89 1.49
C ILE A 100 7.22 -4.53 2.69
N GLN A 101 7.97 -5.33 3.43
CA GLN A 101 7.57 -5.92 4.69
C GLN A 101 8.61 -5.57 5.76
N VAL A 102 8.16 -5.24 6.97
CA VAL A 102 9.04 -4.98 8.12
C VAL A 102 8.88 -6.08 9.16
N ARG A 103 10.01 -6.50 9.74
CA ARG A 103 10.05 -7.29 10.98
C ARG A 103 10.15 -6.32 12.17
N ILE A 104 9.31 -6.53 13.16
CA ILE A 104 9.21 -5.75 14.39
C ILE A 104 9.36 -6.73 15.55
N ASP A 105 10.25 -6.42 16.48
CA ASP A 105 10.50 -7.29 17.63
C ASP A 105 9.97 -6.68 18.93
N ARG A 106 9.82 -7.52 19.95
CA ARG A 106 9.69 -7.12 21.35
C ARG A 106 8.45 -6.24 21.62
N GLN A 107 8.63 -5.11 22.30
CA GLN A 107 7.55 -4.27 22.80
C GLN A 107 6.69 -3.71 21.66
N ALA A 108 7.29 -3.35 20.53
CA ALA A 108 6.54 -2.86 19.38
C ALA A 108 5.73 -3.99 18.70
N ALA A 109 6.20 -5.24 18.75
CA ALA A 109 5.43 -6.40 18.29
C ALA A 109 4.17 -6.63 19.14
N LEU A 110 4.21 -6.30 20.43
CA LEU A 110 3.03 -6.37 21.31
C LEU A 110 1.91 -5.43 20.86
N GLU A 111 2.23 -4.26 20.31
CA GLU A 111 1.21 -3.34 19.78
C GLU A 111 0.47 -3.93 18.55
N ILE A 112 1.16 -4.72 17.73
CA ILE A 112 0.54 -5.50 16.65
C ILE A 112 -0.37 -6.58 17.22
N VAL A 113 0.05 -7.30 18.26
CA VAL A 113 -0.79 -8.28 18.96
C VAL A 113 -2.06 -7.66 19.52
N VAL A 114 -1.95 -6.52 20.22
CA VAL A 114 -3.12 -5.81 20.76
C VAL A 114 -4.07 -5.38 19.64
N THR A 115 -3.54 -5.06 18.45
CA THR A 115 -4.37 -4.76 17.27
C THR A 115 -5.12 -5.99 16.80
N PHE A 116 -4.45 -7.14 16.70
CA PHE A 116 -5.08 -8.41 16.37
C PHE A 116 -6.17 -8.78 17.38
N GLU A 117 -5.87 -8.74 18.68
CA GLU A 117 -6.82 -9.10 19.74
C GLU A 117 -8.08 -8.24 19.69
N HIS A 118 -7.93 -6.94 19.42
CA HIS A 118 -9.06 -6.02 19.27
C HIS A 118 -10.00 -6.48 18.14
N PHE A 119 -9.48 -6.70 16.93
CA PHE A 119 -10.30 -7.12 15.80
C PHE A 119 -10.82 -8.55 15.95
N PHE A 120 -10.02 -9.46 16.52
CA PHE A 120 -10.43 -10.83 16.79
C PHE A 120 -11.61 -10.89 17.77
N ARG A 121 -11.58 -10.09 18.85
CA ARG A 121 -12.69 -10.02 19.82
C ARG A 121 -13.97 -9.50 19.18
N ILE A 122 -13.88 -8.50 18.30
CA ILE A 122 -15.04 -8.00 17.55
C ILE A 122 -15.59 -9.12 16.65
N ALA A 123 -14.73 -9.75 15.84
CA ALA A 123 -15.14 -10.83 14.94
C ALA A 123 -15.81 -12.00 15.69
N VAL A 124 -15.23 -12.44 16.81
CA VAL A 124 -15.82 -13.49 17.66
C VAL A 124 -17.17 -13.05 18.22
N SER A 125 -17.31 -11.80 18.66
CA SER A 125 -18.59 -11.30 19.19
C SER A 125 -19.70 -11.23 18.14
N GLU A 126 -19.34 -10.95 16.89
CA GLU A 126 -20.28 -10.89 15.77
C GLU A 126 -20.65 -12.30 15.29
N GLN A 127 -19.69 -13.22 15.20
CA GLN A 127 -19.92 -14.59 14.73
C GLN A 127 -20.52 -15.51 15.80
N PHE A 128 -20.19 -15.28 17.07
CA PHE A 128 -20.59 -16.09 18.22
C PHE A 128 -21.12 -15.18 19.36
N PRO A 129 -22.33 -14.61 19.23
CA PRO A 129 -22.85 -13.58 20.15
C PRO A 129 -23.08 -14.06 21.59
N ASN A 130 -23.19 -15.37 21.80
CA ASN A 130 -23.36 -15.98 23.14
C ASN A 130 -22.03 -16.29 23.83
N ASN A 131 -20.89 -16.01 23.19
CA ASN A 131 -19.58 -16.33 23.74
C ASN A 131 -19.17 -15.27 24.77
N ASP A 132 -18.74 -15.70 25.96
CA ASP A 132 -18.27 -14.76 26.98
C ASP A 132 -16.87 -14.25 26.61
N LEU A 133 -16.79 -13.05 26.05
CA LEU A 133 -15.52 -12.42 25.63
C LEU A 133 -14.50 -12.31 26.78
N ARG A 134 -14.92 -12.35 28.05
CA ARG A 134 -14.01 -12.33 29.21
C ARG A 134 -13.20 -13.62 29.35
N THR A 135 -13.66 -14.71 28.73
CA THR A 135 -12.96 -16.00 28.73
C THR A 135 -11.88 -16.08 27.66
N LEU A 136 -11.86 -15.16 26.69
CA LEU A 136 -10.79 -15.11 25.71
C LEU A 136 -9.48 -14.70 26.39
N PRO A 137 -8.39 -15.46 26.18
CA PRO A 137 -7.09 -15.14 26.76
C PRO A 137 -6.67 -13.73 26.32
N ALA A 138 -6.02 -13.02 27.24
CA ALA A 138 -5.30 -11.79 26.92
C ALA A 138 -3.81 -12.12 26.90
N LEU A 139 -3.11 -11.80 25.80
CA LEU A 139 -1.67 -11.96 25.74
C LEU A 139 -1.04 -11.00 26.76
N ARG A 140 -0.48 -11.57 27.82
CA ARG A 140 0.42 -10.88 28.73
C ARG A 140 1.83 -11.33 28.39
N TYR A 141 2.53 -10.52 27.63
CA TYR A 141 3.89 -10.83 27.22
C TYR A 141 4.83 -9.70 27.67
N ALA A 142 5.93 -10.09 28.31
CA ALA A 142 7.03 -9.21 28.66
C ALA A 142 8.22 -9.54 27.75
N PRO A 143 8.66 -8.63 26.87
CA PRO A 143 9.77 -8.90 25.97
C PRO A 143 11.07 -9.16 26.73
N VAL A 144 11.82 -10.20 26.33
CA VAL A 144 13.08 -10.63 26.97
C VAL A 144 14.26 -10.42 26.03
N GLY A 145 15.30 -9.69 26.45
CA GLY A 145 16.58 -9.48 25.73
C GLY A 145 16.88 -8.04 25.29
N SER A 146 18.04 -7.80 24.70
CA SER A 146 18.47 -6.49 24.18
C SER A 146 17.95 -6.23 22.75
N PRO A 147 17.54 -5.00 22.41
CA PRO A 147 17.08 -4.70 21.06
C PRO A 147 18.21 -4.91 20.04
N GLU A 148 17.88 -5.46 18.87
CA GLU A 148 18.84 -5.65 17.78
C GLU A 148 19.26 -4.31 17.16
N THR A 149 18.39 -3.30 17.21
CA THR A 149 18.62 -1.95 16.69
C THR A 149 18.19 -0.89 17.70
N ASN A 150 18.62 0.36 17.51
CA ASN A 150 18.17 1.51 18.29
C ASN A 150 16.93 2.20 17.68
N ALA A 151 16.21 1.54 16.78
CA ALA A 151 15.06 2.12 16.11
C ALA A 151 13.92 2.38 17.11
N VAL A 152 13.36 3.59 17.06
CA VAL A 152 12.13 3.94 17.78
C VAL A 152 10.96 3.66 16.87
N VAL A 153 10.07 2.76 17.30
CA VAL A 153 8.92 2.30 16.50
C VAL A 153 7.64 2.76 17.17
N GLN A 154 6.74 3.35 16.38
CA GLN A 154 5.38 3.66 16.78
C GLN A 154 4.43 2.96 15.82
N ILE A 155 3.54 2.11 16.32
CA ILE A 155 2.53 1.46 15.48
C ILE A 155 1.38 2.44 15.24
N VAL A 156 1.08 2.67 13.97
CA VAL A 156 -0.07 3.48 13.55
C VAL A 156 -1.06 2.56 12.85
N HIS A 157 -2.28 2.51 13.36
CA HIS A 157 -3.34 1.69 12.82
C HIS A 157 -4.63 2.49 12.64
N THR A 158 -5.46 2.08 11.70
CA THR A 158 -6.75 2.72 11.39
C THR A 158 -7.91 2.18 12.25
N ARG A 159 -7.65 1.81 13.51
CA ARG A 159 -8.70 1.45 14.48
C ARG A 159 -9.73 2.58 14.60
N ASP A 160 -9.25 3.82 14.59
CA ASP A 160 -10.08 4.99 14.35
C ASP A 160 -10.02 5.36 12.85
N ARG A 161 -11.18 5.40 12.22
CA ARG A 161 -11.32 5.71 10.79
C ARG A 161 -11.12 7.20 10.50
N TRP A 162 -11.17 8.04 11.52
CA TRP A 162 -11.04 9.47 11.39
C TRP A 162 -9.57 9.90 11.48
N TYR A 163 -8.77 9.59 10.46
CA TYR A 163 -7.51 10.31 10.18
C TYR A 163 -6.21 9.86 10.89
N GLY A 164 -6.18 8.81 11.72
CA GLY A 164 -4.95 8.43 12.45
C GLY A 164 -3.72 8.17 11.57
N PHE A 165 -3.88 7.47 10.46
CA PHE A 165 -2.78 7.20 9.53
C PHE A 165 -2.46 8.39 8.62
N GLU A 166 -3.49 9.08 8.11
CA GLU A 166 -3.31 10.26 7.26
C GLU A 166 -2.57 11.38 8.00
N GLU A 167 -3.01 11.71 9.23
CA GLU A 167 -2.37 12.72 10.07
C GLU A 167 -0.91 12.40 10.34
N PHE A 168 -0.61 11.13 10.64
CA PHE A 168 0.76 10.69 10.83
C PHE A 168 1.63 10.94 9.59
N VAL A 169 1.13 10.59 8.40
CA VAL A 169 1.86 10.81 7.14
C VAL A 169 2.04 12.32 6.87
N VAL A 170 1.00 13.14 7.08
CA VAL A 170 1.08 14.60 6.94
C VAL A 170 2.12 15.20 7.89
N GLN A 171 2.19 14.72 9.15
CA GLN A 171 3.20 15.15 10.11
C GLN A 171 4.63 14.75 9.69
N LEU A 172 4.81 13.54 9.14
CA LEU A 172 6.11 13.10 8.61
C LEU A 172 6.56 13.98 7.44
N ILE A 173 5.66 14.30 6.52
CA ILE A 173 5.93 15.23 5.40
C ILE A 173 6.35 16.60 5.93
N GLY A 174 5.62 17.14 6.91
CA GLY A 174 5.94 18.43 7.53
C GLY A 174 7.34 18.48 8.15
N LYS A 175 7.85 17.34 8.64
CA LYS A 175 9.19 17.22 9.25
C LYS A 175 10.31 16.96 8.24
N ALA A 176 10.02 16.63 6.98
CA ALA A 176 11.05 16.31 5.99
C ALA A 176 11.94 17.52 5.68
N THR A 177 13.26 17.35 5.72
CA THR A 177 14.24 18.42 5.49
C THR A 177 15.03 18.26 4.20
N GLU A 178 15.25 17.02 3.75
CA GLU A 178 16.14 16.71 2.61
C GLU A 178 15.39 16.14 1.41
N SER A 179 14.60 15.09 1.62
CA SER A 179 13.85 14.44 0.54
C SER A 179 12.66 13.67 1.08
N ILE A 180 11.76 13.29 0.17
CA ILE A 180 10.64 12.38 0.45
C ILE A 180 10.65 11.29 -0.62
N TYR A 181 10.64 10.03 -0.17
CA TYR A 181 10.56 8.86 -1.04
C TYR A 181 9.28 8.07 -0.75
N ILE A 182 8.51 7.75 -1.79
CA ILE A 182 7.21 7.10 -1.67
C ILE A 182 7.13 5.96 -2.70
N GLU A 183 7.04 4.72 -2.22
CA GLU A 183 6.58 3.56 -3.00
C GLU A 183 5.14 3.25 -2.58
N GLN A 184 4.18 3.31 -3.49
CA GLN A 184 2.77 3.03 -3.21
C GLN A 184 2.05 2.38 -4.40
N GLN A 185 1.06 1.53 -4.11
CA GLN A 185 0.21 0.96 -5.15
C GLN A 185 -0.76 2.00 -5.74
N TYR A 186 -1.21 2.94 -4.90
CA TYR A 186 -2.13 4.03 -5.27
C TYR A 186 -1.65 5.35 -4.70
N PHE A 187 -1.88 6.44 -5.44
CA PHE A 187 -1.58 7.79 -4.98
C PHE A 187 -2.68 8.75 -5.41
N GLN A 188 -3.63 8.99 -4.51
CA GLN A 188 -4.83 9.78 -4.78
C GLN A 188 -5.19 10.61 -3.54
N GLY A 189 -5.65 11.83 -3.74
CA GLY A 189 -6.07 12.68 -2.64
C GLY A 189 -6.60 14.02 -3.09
N TYR A 190 -6.87 14.87 -2.10
CA TYR A 190 -7.33 16.23 -2.30
C TYR A 190 -6.26 17.06 -3.04
N VAL A 191 -6.73 17.79 -4.05
CA VAL A 191 -6.00 18.84 -4.75
C VAL A 191 -6.96 20.02 -4.82
N SER A 192 -6.48 21.20 -4.45
CA SER A 192 -7.29 22.38 -4.12
C SER A 192 -8.08 23.00 -5.28
N ASP A 193 -7.91 22.51 -6.52
CA ASP A 193 -8.33 23.22 -7.74
C ASP A 193 -9.47 22.56 -8.54
N LEU A 194 -10.14 21.54 -8.00
CA LEU A 194 -11.25 20.87 -8.69
C LEU A 194 -12.60 21.23 -8.06
N THR A 195 -13.50 21.79 -8.87
CA THR A 195 -14.90 22.13 -8.53
C THR A 195 -15.75 20.94 -8.10
N ILE A 196 -15.24 19.71 -8.24
CA ILE A 196 -15.83 18.46 -7.74
C ILE A 196 -14.70 17.57 -7.20
N ASN A 197 -14.17 17.86 -6.01
CA ASN A 197 -13.23 16.95 -5.34
C ASN A 197 -13.88 16.28 -4.12
N ASN A 198 -14.29 15.03 -4.29
CA ASN A 198 -14.83 14.21 -3.19
C ASN A 198 -13.73 13.47 -2.40
N LEU A 199 -12.45 13.65 -2.75
CA LEU A 199 -11.34 13.03 -2.03
C LEU A 199 -10.91 13.94 -0.87
N GLN A 200 -10.79 13.35 0.32
CA GLN A 200 -10.45 14.06 1.56
C GLN A 200 -9.00 13.84 2.01
N ASN A 201 -8.29 12.85 1.45
CA ASN A 201 -6.91 12.54 1.80
C ASN A 201 -5.97 13.72 1.49
N ARG A 202 -5.38 14.35 2.50
CA ARG A 202 -4.50 15.52 2.35
C ARG A 202 -3.05 15.19 2.01
N VAL A 203 -2.64 13.93 1.97
CA VAL A 203 -1.23 13.55 1.73
C VAL A 203 -0.65 14.20 0.46
N PRO A 204 -1.31 14.18 -0.71
CA PRO A 204 -0.79 14.86 -1.90
C PRO A 204 -0.67 16.38 -1.72
N PHE A 205 -1.65 17.01 -1.07
CA PHE A 205 -1.64 18.44 -0.80
C PHE A 205 -0.49 18.84 0.15
N ALA A 206 -0.28 18.08 1.23
CA ALA A 206 0.80 18.31 2.18
C ALA A 206 2.19 18.22 1.52
N ILE A 207 2.37 17.32 0.54
CA ILE A 207 3.62 17.24 -0.25
C ILE A 207 3.83 18.52 -1.06
N VAL A 208 2.78 19.00 -1.74
CA VAL A 208 2.85 20.25 -2.52
C VAL A 208 3.14 21.45 -1.62
N GLU A 209 2.50 21.55 -0.46
CA GLU A 209 2.79 22.58 0.53
C GLU A 209 4.24 22.49 1.01
N LYS A 210 4.75 21.28 1.27
CA LYS A 210 6.12 21.10 1.72
C LYS A 210 7.15 21.53 0.67
N ILE A 211 6.93 21.20 -0.61
CA ILE A 211 7.80 21.63 -1.70
C ILE A 211 7.84 23.17 -1.78
N LYS A 212 6.67 23.83 -1.66
CA LYS A 212 6.56 25.29 -1.66
C LYS A 212 7.22 25.94 -0.43
N GLU A 213 7.05 25.33 0.75
CA GLU A 213 7.67 25.78 2.01
C GLU A 213 9.19 25.70 1.94
N ARG A 214 9.72 24.61 1.37
CA ARG A 214 11.18 24.40 1.24
C ARG A 214 11.83 25.38 0.29
N ASP A 215 11.21 25.66 -0.86
CA ASP A 215 11.74 26.52 -1.94
C ASP A 215 13.24 26.27 -2.23
N ASP A 216 13.63 24.99 -2.17
CA ASP A 216 15.02 24.55 -2.19
C ASP A 216 15.20 23.57 -3.37
N PRO A 217 16.06 23.87 -4.37
CA PRO A 217 16.26 23.00 -5.51
C PRO A 217 16.95 21.67 -5.13
N ALA A 218 17.56 21.58 -3.94
CA ALA A 218 18.13 20.34 -3.43
C ALA A 218 17.06 19.44 -2.76
N PHE A 219 15.89 19.97 -2.42
CA PHE A 219 14.79 19.18 -1.87
C PHE A 219 14.00 18.50 -2.97
N TYR A 220 13.88 17.17 -2.93
CA TYR A 220 13.17 16.41 -3.96
C TYR A 220 12.20 15.39 -3.38
N VAL A 221 11.14 15.13 -4.16
CA VAL A 221 10.14 14.12 -3.86
C VAL A 221 10.13 13.09 -4.98
N HIS A 222 10.28 11.82 -4.63
CA HIS A 222 10.27 10.72 -5.58
C HIS A 222 9.11 9.79 -5.25
N VAL A 223 8.18 9.65 -6.20
CA VAL A 223 7.01 8.79 -6.08
C VAL A 223 7.10 7.69 -7.12
N VAL A 224 7.13 6.44 -6.66
CA VAL A 224 7.16 5.23 -7.47
C VAL A 224 5.79 4.57 -7.38
N LEU A 225 5.16 4.41 -8.54
CA LEU A 225 3.85 3.79 -8.70
C LEU A 225 3.92 2.68 -9.74
N PRO A 226 3.07 1.64 -9.62
CA PRO A 226 2.91 0.69 -10.69
C PRO A 226 2.34 1.38 -11.93
N LEU A 227 2.73 0.92 -13.12
CA LEU A 227 2.19 1.42 -14.39
C LEU A 227 0.68 1.20 -14.49
N ILE A 228 0.22 0.04 -13.99
CA ILE A 228 -1.18 -0.33 -13.87
C ILE A 228 -1.39 -0.77 -12.41
N PRO A 229 -2.35 -0.19 -11.67
CA PRO A 229 -2.49 -0.41 -10.23
C PRO A 229 -2.75 -1.86 -9.82
N ASP A 230 -3.34 -2.64 -10.72
CA ASP A 230 -3.65 -4.05 -10.48
C ASP A 230 -3.63 -4.81 -11.81
N CYS A 231 -3.09 -6.03 -11.78
CA CYS A 231 -3.02 -6.96 -12.91
C CYS A 231 -4.39 -7.39 -13.46
N PHE A 232 -5.47 -7.24 -12.68
CA PHE A 232 -6.84 -7.53 -13.14
C PHE A 232 -7.50 -6.37 -13.89
N LEU A 233 -6.90 -5.18 -13.84
CA LEU A 233 -7.46 -3.98 -14.43
C LEU A 233 -7.02 -3.83 -15.90
N LYS A 234 -7.98 -3.84 -16.81
CA LYS A 234 -7.74 -3.46 -18.21
C LYS A 234 -7.68 -1.94 -18.32
N LEU A 235 -6.77 -1.40 -19.15
CA LEU A 235 -6.62 0.06 -19.34
C LEU A 235 -7.90 0.73 -19.87
N ASP A 236 -8.67 0.01 -20.68
CA ASP A 236 -9.89 0.51 -21.30
C ASP A 236 -11.10 0.54 -20.33
N ASN A 237 -11.01 -0.16 -19.20
CA ASN A 237 -12.05 -0.21 -18.18
C ASN A 237 -12.25 1.16 -17.51
N ALA A 238 -13.51 1.56 -17.34
CA ALA A 238 -13.89 2.85 -16.78
C ALA A 238 -13.33 3.08 -15.36
N VAL A 239 -13.29 2.05 -14.52
CA VAL A 239 -12.72 2.12 -13.16
C VAL A 239 -11.21 2.36 -13.23
N THR A 240 -10.49 1.61 -14.07
CA THR A 240 -9.05 1.81 -14.29
C THR A 240 -8.76 3.23 -14.77
N LYS A 241 -9.52 3.71 -15.75
CA LYS A 241 -9.44 5.09 -16.22
C LYS A 241 -9.72 6.08 -15.09
N HIS A 242 -10.74 5.84 -14.27
CA HIS A 242 -11.05 6.70 -13.13
C HIS A 242 -9.97 6.70 -12.04
N ILE A 243 -9.26 5.60 -11.85
CA ILE A 243 -8.14 5.51 -10.90
C ILE A 243 -6.93 6.26 -11.47
N LEU A 244 -6.59 5.98 -12.73
CA LEU A 244 -5.44 6.55 -13.41
C LEU A 244 -5.61 8.05 -13.70
N LEU A 245 -6.78 8.50 -14.16
CA LEU A 245 -7.04 9.89 -14.54
C LEU A 245 -7.10 10.86 -13.35
N ARG A 246 -7.26 10.36 -12.12
CA ARG A 246 -7.17 11.19 -10.91
C ARG A 246 -5.73 11.52 -10.50
N PHE A 247 -4.74 10.84 -11.08
CA PHE A 247 -3.32 11.12 -10.87
C PHE A 247 -2.79 12.32 -11.72
N PRO A 248 -3.06 12.44 -13.03
CA PRO A 248 -2.60 13.57 -13.86
C PRO A 248 -3.13 14.94 -13.43
N HIS A 249 -4.19 15.02 -12.61
CA HIS A 249 -4.65 16.29 -12.05
C HIS A 249 -3.86 16.75 -10.82
N ILE A 250 -3.16 15.84 -10.13
CA ILE A 250 -2.10 16.20 -9.16
C ILE A 250 -0.84 16.65 -9.92
N CYS A 251 -0.62 16.07 -11.10
CA CYS A 251 0.64 16.12 -11.83
C CYS A 251 0.43 16.51 -13.31
N SER A 252 -0.14 17.68 -13.60
CA SER A 252 -0.28 18.16 -14.98
C SER A 252 1.07 18.57 -15.60
N SER A 253 1.99 17.61 -15.68
CA SER A 253 3.00 17.44 -16.72
C SER A 253 3.54 16.00 -16.73
N ALA A 254 3.07 15.23 -17.72
CA ALA A 254 3.70 14.05 -18.33
C ALA A 254 3.80 12.68 -17.60
N SER A 255 3.79 11.67 -18.47
CA SER A 255 3.63 10.22 -18.34
C SER A 255 4.68 9.50 -17.48
N SER A 256 4.22 8.52 -16.69
CA SER A 256 4.92 7.33 -16.14
C SER A 256 6.41 7.44 -15.76
N PHE A 257 6.71 7.14 -14.48
CA PHE A 257 7.96 7.39 -13.73
C PHE A 257 8.22 8.89 -13.50
N THR A 258 7.60 9.44 -12.46
CA THR A 258 7.76 10.86 -12.11
C THR A 258 8.68 11.01 -10.90
N VAL A 259 9.96 11.25 -11.17
CA VAL A 259 10.87 11.91 -10.22
C VAL A 259 10.57 13.40 -10.29
N TYR A 260 10.16 14.04 -9.20
CA TYR A 260 10.14 15.50 -9.16
C TYR A 260 11.57 16.01 -9.00
N ARG A 261 12.12 16.63 -10.05
CA ARG A 261 13.22 17.60 -9.93
C ARG A 261 12.63 18.96 -10.28
N ALA A 262 12.48 19.84 -9.29
CA ALA A 262 12.14 21.23 -9.55
C ALA A 262 13.44 22.01 -9.84
N PRO A 263 13.62 22.63 -11.02
CA PRO A 263 14.51 23.77 -11.14
C PRO A 263 13.72 25.04 -10.78
N LEU A 264 14.23 25.83 -9.85
CA LEU A 264 13.83 27.23 -9.70
C LEU A 264 14.03 27.95 -11.05
N LYS A 265 12.93 28.40 -11.64
CA LYS A 265 12.75 29.80 -12.09
C LYS A 265 11.36 29.99 -12.72
N THR A 266 10.55 30.79 -12.02
CA THR A 266 9.70 31.87 -12.55
C THR A 266 9.09 31.70 -13.95
N LYS A 267 7.75 31.75 -13.94
CA LYS A 267 6.78 31.99 -15.02
C LYS A 267 6.09 30.75 -15.60
N MET A 268 4.78 30.89 -15.55
CA MET A 268 3.70 29.95 -15.77
C MET A 268 3.38 29.82 -17.27
N GLU A 269 4.38 29.54 -18.12
CA GLU A 269 4.15 29.37 -19.56
C GLU A 269 4.98 28.21 -20.13
N THR A 270 4.24 27.21 -20.66
CA THR A 270 4.65 26.26 -21.71
C THR A 270 5.87 25.36 -21.44
N LEU A 271 5.63 24.11 -21.05
CA LEU A 271 6.63 23.04 -21.14
C LEU A 271 6.09 21.86 -21.96
N SER A 272 6.09 22.04 -23.28
CA SER A 272 6.50 20.97 -24.17
C SER A 272 8.03 20.89 -24.11
N THR A 273 8.61 19.73 -23.79
CA THR A 273 9.82 19.18 -24.43
C THR A 273 10.26 17.90 -23.73
N ILE A 274 10.26 16.83 -24.52
CA ILE A 274 10.78 15.48 -24.32
C ILE A 274 12.31 15.49 -24.20
N ARG A 275 12.90 14.59 -23.38
CA ARG A 275 14.11 13.85 -23.79
C ARG A 275 14.10 12.42 -23.25
N SER A 276 13.75 11.49 -24.14
CA SER A 276 14.31 10.14 -24.17
C SER A 276 15.71 10.21 -24.77
N SER A 277 16.65 9.44 -24.21
CA SER A 277 17.92 9.11 -24.88
C SER A 277 18.05 7.60 -24.94
N CYS A 278 17.59 7.00 -26.04
CA CYS A 278 18.08 5.71 -26.50
C CYS A 278 18.73 5.95 -27.86
N THR A 279 20.05 5.85 -27.86
CA THR A 279 20.89 5.81 -29.06
C THR A 279 20.73 4.47 -29.76
N ALA A 280 20.35 4.50 -31.03
CA ALA A 280 20.73 3.48 -32.00
C ALA A 280 21.03 4.19 -33.33
N LYS A 281 22.23 3.94 -33.84
CA LYS A 281 22.70 4.27 -35.20
C LYS A 281 23.69 3.19 -35.62
N PRO A 282 23.96 3.02 -36.93
CA PRO A 282 23.14 3.35 -38.09
C PRO A 282 22.38 2.12 -38.61
#